data_AF-A0A348YZM7-F1
#
_entry.id   AF-A0A348YZM7-F1
#
_cell.length_a   1.000
_cell.length_b   1.000
_cell.length_c   1.000
_cell.angle_alpha   90.00
_cell.angle_beta   90.00
_cell.angle_gamma   90.00
#
_symmetry.space_group_name_H-M   'P 1'
#
loop_
_entity.id
_entity.type
_entity.pdbx_description
1 polymer ?
#
loop_
_entity_poly.entity_id
_entity_poly.type
_entity_poly.pdbx_seq_one_letter_code
_entity_poly.pdbx_strand_id
1 'polypeptide(L)'
;MITIFKSDTSGRLTEIDSIEHGSWISMINPSDEEVLLITQKLNIPQDFIRAALDEEEGSRIEFENNATLVIIDIPFTEMDDNSLTYDTYPLAIVYTESVIITVCLKNSPVLSDFTIEKISSFYTFKKVRFMLQILYRASNYYLLYLRQINRKSLLVEKTL
;
A
#
# COMPACT_ATOMS: atom_id res chain seq x y z
N MET A 1 11.63 -2.97 -5.70
CA MET A 1 11.35 -2.02 -6.80
C MET A 1 10.77 -0.73 -6.24
N ILE A 2 11.48 0.37 -6.44
CA ILE A 2 11.03 1.74 -6.11
C ILE A 2 10.43 2.43 -7.36
N THR A 3 9.30 3.11 -7.17
CA THR A 3 8.71 4.04 -8.14
C THR A 3 8.30 5.32 -7.44
N ILE A 4 8.55 6.50 -8.02
CA ILE A 4 8.21 7.78 -7.40
C ILE A 4 7.18 8.50 -8.26
N PHE A 5 6.07 8.89 -7.65
CA PHE A 5 4.98 9.59 -8.30
C PHE A 5 4.81 11.00 -7.73
N LYS A 6 4.30 11.91 -8.56
CA LYS A 6 3.87 13.23 -8.13
C LYS A 6 2.61 13.64 -8.88
N SER A 7 1.63 14.15 -8.15
CA SER A 7 0.44 14.74 -8.75
C SER A 7 0.61 16.23 -8.98
N ASP A 8 0.14 16.74 -10.10
CA ASP A 8 -0.01 18.19 -10.31
C ASP A 8 -1.25 18.76 -9.60
N THR A 9 -1.52 20.06 -9.77
CA THR A 9 -2.70 20.73 -9.19
C THR A 9 -4.02 20.29 -9.80
N SER A 10 -4.00 19.67 -10.99
CA SER A 10 -5.17 19.07 -11.63
C SER A 10 -5.45 17.64 -11.14
N GLY A 11 -4.50 17.04 -10.43
CA GLY A 11 -4.59 15.67 -9.90
C GLY A 11 -4.03 14.62 -10.84
N ARG A 12 -3.44 15.02 -11.97
CA ARG A 12 -2.78 14.11 -12.90
C ARG A 12 -1.52 13.56 -12.24
N LEU A 13 -1.35 12.23 -12.28
CA LEU A 13 -0.21 11.56 -11.70
C LEU A 13 0.88 11.37 -12.75
N THR A 14 2.13 11.69 -12.41
CA THR A 14 3.29 11.40 -13.26
C THR A 14 4.38 10.71 -12.44
N GLU A 15 5.08 9.79 -13.07
CA GLU A 15 6.32 9.24 -12.53
C GLU A 15 7.45 10.27 -12.65
N ILE A 16 8.31 10.35 -11.63
CA ILE A 16 9.45 11.28 -11.56
C ILE A 16 10.71 10.53 -11.11
N ASP A 17 11.90 11.02 -11.52
CA ASP A 17 13.18 10.34 -11.25
C ASP A 17 13.82 10.72 -9.91
N SER A 18 13.23 11.69 -9.18
CA SER A 18 13.81 12.21 -7.95
C SER A 18 12.76 12.42 -6.85
N ILE A 19 13.19 12.31 -5.59
CA ILE A 19 12.32 12.56 -4.45
C ILE A 19 12.09 14.06 -4.32
N GLU A 20 10.84 14.49 -4.45
CA GLU A 20 10.45 15.89 -4.35
C GLU A 20 9.42 16.09 -3.24
N HIS A 21 9.33 17.30 -2.69
CA HIS A 21 8.28 17.62 -1.73
C HIS A 21 6.89 17.35 -2.32
N GLY A 22 6.07 16.62 -1.57
CA GLY A 22 4.74 16.19 -1.97
C GLY A 22 4.71 14.99 -2.91
N SER A 23 5.85 14.33 -3.17
CA SER A 23 5.86 13.07 -3.93
C SER A 23 5.37 11.89 -3.08
N TRP A 24 4.96 10.84 -3.78
CA TRP A 24 4.65 9.53 -3.26
C TRP A 24 5.72 8.55 -3.72
N ILE A 25 6.32 7.82 -2.79
CA ILE A 25 7.28 6.75 -3.05
C ILE A 25 6.57 5.41 -2.87
N SER A 26 6.42 4.63 -3.94
CA SER A 26 5.86 3.28 -3.90
C SER A 26 7.01 2.27 -3.95
N MET A 27 7.05 1.37 -2.97
CA MET A 27 8.07 0.33 -2.84
C MET A 27 7.39 -1.04 -2.84
N ILE A 28 7.68 -1.85 -3.86
CA ILE A 28 7.19 -3.22 -3.98
C ILE A 28 8.38 -4.16 -3.81
N ASN A 29 8.33 -5.03 -2.80
CA ASN A 29 9.43 -5.94 -2.41
C ASN A 29 10.82 -5.28 -2.55
N PRO A 30 11.09 -4.18 -1.83
CA PRO A 30 12.34 -3.45 -1.97
C PRO A 30 13.55 -4.30 -1.58
N SER A 31 14.66 -4.13 -2.30
CA SER A 31 15.95 -4.70 -1.91
C SER A 31 16.56 -3.96 -0.71
N ASP A 32 17.53 -4.58 -0.03
CA ASP A 32 18.23 -3.92 1.08
C ASP A 32 18.90 -2.60 0.68
N GLU A 33 19.40 -2.51 -0.55
CA GLU A 33 19.98 -1.28 -1.10
C GLU A 33 18.91 -0.19 -1.28
N GLU A 34 17.72 -0.56 -1.77
CA GLU A 34 16.58 0.33 -1.93
C GLU A 34 16.08 0.83 -0.55
N VAL A 35 15.98 -0.06 0.45
CA VAL A 35 15.63 0.29 1.83
C VAL A 35 16.64 1.29 2.41
N LEU A 36 17.94 1.00 2.28
CA LEU A 36 19.01 1.85 2.78
C LEU A 36 19.00 3.23 2.11
N LEU A 37 18.82 3.28 0.79
CA LEU A 37 18.77 4.52 0.02
C LEU A 37 17.66 5.45 0.50
N ILE A 38 16.43 4.93 0.66
CA ILE A 38 15.27 5.72 1.05
C ILE A 38 15.38 6.18 2.51
N THR A 39 15.78 5.28 3.41
CA THR A 39 15.88 5.57 4.84
C THR A 39 16.94 6.61 5.15
N GLN A 40 18.11 6.53 4.50
CA GLN A 40 19.16 7.55 4.64
C GLN A 40 18.75 8.90 4.06
N LYS A 41 18.15 8.93 2.86
CA LYS A 41 17.73 10.19 2.22
C LYS A 41 16.66 10.93 3.00
N LEU A 42 15.75 10.19 3.66
CA LEU A 42 14.61 10.75 4.36
C LEU A 42 14.77 10.79 5.87
N ASN A 43 15.89 10.26 6.39
CA ASN A 43 16.19 10.15 7.82
C ASN A 43 15.06 9.44 8.60
N ILE A 44 14.61 8.29 8.10
CA ILE A 44 13.59 7.44 8.73
C ILE A 44 14.18 6.10 9.18
N PRO A 45 13.63 5.45 10.23
CA PRO A 45 14.08 4.13 10.66
C PRO A 45 13.96 3.09 9.53
N GLN A 46 14.94 2.20 9.39
CA GLN A 46 14.86 1.09 8.41
C GLN A 46 13.70 0.15 8.70
N ASP A 47 13.40 -0.06 9.98
CA ASP A 47 12.33 -0.93 10.44
C ASP A 47 10.95 -0.47 9.95
N PHE A 48 10.76 0.84 9.69
CA PHE A 48 9.51 1.36 9.12
C PHE A 48 9.25 0.85 7.69
N ILE A 49 10.31 0.56 6.93
CA ILE A 49 10.18 -0.05 5.60
C ILE A 49 10.14 -1.56 5.71
N ARG A 50 11.00 -2.15 6.55
CA ARG A 50 11.14 -3.60 6.69
C ARG A 50 9.93 -4.28 7.33
N ALA A 51 9.18 -3.56 8.16
CA ALA A 51 7.93 -4.04 8.76
C ALA A 51 6.98 -4.67 7.72
N ALA A 52 6.80 -4.05 6.55
CA ALA A 52 5.90 -4.57 5.51
C ALA A 52 6.44 -5.76 4.71
N LEU A 53 7.65 -6.24 5.03
CA LEU A 53 8.27 -7.41 4.39
C LEU A 53 8.14 -8.68 5.25
N ASP A 54 7.69 -8.54 6.50
CA ASP A 54 7.31 -9.65 7.36
C ASP A 54 5.81 -9.91 7.19
N GLU A 55 5.42 -11.07 6.68
CA GLU A 55 4.01 -11.42 6.44
C GLU A 55 3.19 -11.50 7.72
N GLU A 56 3.83 -11.75 8.86
CA GLU A 56 3.18 -11.86 10.18
C GLU A 56 3.13 -10.51 10.93
N GLU A 57 3.48 -9.41 10.25
CA GLU A 57 3.56 -8.10 10.87
C GLU A 57 2.19 -7.57 11.33
N GLY A 58 2.12 -7.15 12.60
CA GLY A 58 0.89 -6.66 13.20
C GLY A 58 0.54 -5.22 12.83
N SER A 59 -0.73 -4.98 12.48
CA SER A 59 -1.28 -3.64 12.28
C SER A 59 -1.07 -2.72 13.50
N ARG A 60 -0.40 -1.58 13.32
CA ARG A 60 -0.11 -0.61 14.38
C ARG A 60 0.20 0.78 13.84
N ILE A 61 0.31 1.75 14.74
CA ILE A 61 0.80 3.10 14.45
C ILE A 61 2.03 3.36 15.32
N GLU A 62 3.08 3.88 14.70
CA GLU A 62 4.35 4.16 15.36
C GLU A 62 4.89 5.52 14.93
N PHE A 63 5.58 6.22 15.85
CA PHE A 63 6.09 7.57 15.66
C PHE A 63 7.56 7.62 16.05
N GLU A 64 8.42 7.96 15.09
CA GLU A 64 9.86 8.09 15.34
C GLU A 64 10.49 9.03 14.30
N ASN A 65 11.50 9.82 14.71
CA ASN A 65 12.27 10.71 13.81
C ASN A 65 11.40 11.64 12.93
N ASN A 66 10.30 12.15 13.48
CA ASN A 66 9.34 13.00 12.76
C ASN A 66 8.69 12.32 11.54
N ALA A 67 8.73 10.98 11.53
CA ALA A 67 7.98 10.13 10.64
C ALA A 67 6.91 9.38 11.44
N THR A 68 5.83 9.04 10.76
CA THR A 68 4.80 8.17 11.29
C THR A 68 4.67 6.97 10.38
N LEU A 69 4.72 5.79 10.98
CA LEU A 69 4.41 4.52 10.35
C LEU A 69 2.98 4.13 10.70
N VAL A 70 2.23 3.72 9.69
CA VAL A 70 0.93 3.06 9.84
C VAL A 70 1.01 1.74 9.10
N ILE A 71 0.84 0.64 9.80
CA ILE A 71 0.77 -0.70 9.19
C ILE A 71 -0.70 -1.14 9.22
N ILE A 72 -1.18 -1.59 8.07
CA ILE A 72 -2.49 -2.21 7.94
C ILE A 72 -2.37 -3.48 7.11
N ASP A 73 -3.22 -4.45 7.41
CA ASP A 73 -3.44 -5.57 6.49
C ASP A 73 -4.31 -5.12 5.32
N ILE A 74 -3.89 -5.51 4.12
CA ILE A 74 -4.66 -5.31 2.90
C ILE A 74 -4.95 -6.65 2.24
N PRO A 75 -6.13 -6.82 1.64
CA PRO A 75 -6.55 -8.10 1.13
C PRO A 75 -6.02 -8.37 -0.27
N PHE A 76 -5.70 -9.63 -0.53
CA PHE A 76 -5.25 -10.14 -1.81
C PHE A 76 -6.07 -11.36 -2.23
N THR A 77 -6.02 -11.62 -3.53
CA THR A 77 -6.48 -12.88 -4.12
C THR A 77 -5.37 -13.46 -4.96
N GLU A 78 -5.10 -14.74 -4.78
CA GLU A 78 -4.10 -15.46 -5.56
C GLU A 78 -4.74 -16.65 -6.27
N MET A 79 -4.12 -17.03 -7.39
CA MET A 79 -4.48 -18.27 -8.06
C MET A 79 -3.50 -19.36 -7.66
N ASP A 80 -4.00 -20.35 -6.94
CA ASP A 80 -3.24 -21.52 -6.52
C ASP A 80 -3.95 -22.81 -6.96
N ASP A 81 -3.26 -23.69 -7.70
CA ASP A 81 -3.78 -24.96 -8.22
C ASP A 81 -5.21 -24.88 -8.83
N ASN A 82 -5.45 -23.88 -9.69
CA ASN A 82 -6.77 -23.59 -10.31
C ASN A 82 -7.89 -23.24 -9.31
N SER A 83 -7.55 -22.92 -8.06
CA SER A 83 -8.45 -22.38 -7.05
C SER A 83 -8.05 -20.96 -6.62
N LEU A 84 -9.04 -20.07 -6.52
CA LEU A 84 -8.79 -18.70 -6.08
C LEU A 84 -8.77 -18.66 -4.55
N THR A 85 -7.59 -18.39 -3.99
CA THR A 85 -7.32 -18.23 -2.56
C THR A 85 -7.42 -16.76 -2.15
N TYR A 86 -7.63 -16.52 -0.86
CA TYR A 86 -7.73 -15.20 -0.27
C TYR A 86 -6.72 -15.09 0.85
N ASP A 87 -6.00 -13.99 0.87
CA ASP A 87 -4.91 -13.77 1.83
C ASP A 87 -4.83 -12.29 2.20
N THR A 88 -4.00 -11.96 3.18
CA THR A 88 -3.70 -10.60 3.59
C THR A 88 -2.20 -10.39 3.66
N TYR A 89 -1.75 -9.21 3.24
CA TYR A 89 -0.35 -8.81 3.40
C TYR A 89 -0.29 -7.44 4.07
N PRO A 90 0.75 -7.18 4.87
CA PRO A 90 0.94 -5.87 5.47
C PRO A 90 1.30 -4.83 4.41
N LEU A 91 0.71 -3.66 4.59
CA LEU A 91 1.04 -2.42 3.90
C LEU A 91 1.56 -1.43 4.92
N ALA A 92 2.84 -1.08 4.85
CA ALA A 92 3.38 0.05 5.58
C ALA A 92 3.11 1.34 4.81
N ILE A 93 2.51 2.30 5.49
CA ILE A 93 2.31 3.66 5.03
C ILE A 93 3.14 4.56 5.94
N VAL A 94 4.28 5.03 5.43
CA VAL A 94 5.16 5.94 6.15
C VAL A 94 4.93 7.34 5.61
N TYR A 95 4.61 8.29 6.46
CA TYR A 95 4.58 9.69 6.05
C TYR A 95 5.55 10.52 6.87
N THR A 96 6.25 11.42 6.18
CA THR A 96 7.16 12.40 6.75
C THR A 96 6.60 13.79 6.51
N GLU A 97 7.30 14.84 6.93
CA GLU A 97 6.94 16.23 6.58
C GLU A 97 6.94 16.50 5.08
N SER A 98 7.76 15.79 4.28
CA SER A 98 7.94 16.07 2.85
C SER A 98 7.20 15.10 1.93
N VAL A 99 7.14 13.80 2.25
CA VAL A 99 6.64 12.76 1.34
C VAL A 99 5.73 11.74 2.04
N ILE A 100 5.12 10.88 1.24
CA ILE A 100 4.47 9.64 1.68
C ILE A 100 5.13 8.45 0.98
N ILE A 101 5.30 7.36 1.71
CA ILE A 101 5.94 6.13 1.26
C ILE A 101 4.95 5.00 1.51
N THR A 102 4.74 4.13 0.53
CA THR A 102 3.97 2.90 0.69
C THR A 102 4.87 1.72 0.39
N VAL A 103 4.90 0.73 1.28
CA VAL A 103 5.74 -0.47 1.14
C VAL A 103 4.85 -1.69 1.27
N CYS A 104 4.96 -2.61 0.32
CA CYS A 104 4.26 -3.90 0.38
C CYS A 104 5.13 -4.99 -0.27
N LEU A 105 5.01 -6.21 0.22
CA LEU A 105 5.70 -7.37 -0.34
C LEU A 105 5.26 -7.68 -1.78
N LYS A 106 3.99 -7.41 -2.11
CA LYS A 106 3.38 -7.73 -3.42
C LYS A 106 2.72 -6.51 -4.05
N ASN A 107 2.50 -6.56 -5.37
CA ASN A 107 1.80 -5.49 -6.06
C ASN A 107 0.32 -5.46 -5.64
N SER A 108 -0.05 -4.46 -4.84
CA SER A 108 -1.36 -4.36 -4.23
C SER A 108 -2.43 -3.82 -5.20
N PRO A 109 -3.59 -4.48 -5.34
CA PRO A 109 -4.74 -3.91 -6.03
C PRO A 109 -5.20 -2.58 -5.42
N VAL A 110 -5.08 -2.44 -4.10
CA VAL A 110 -5.43 -1.21 -3.35
C VAL A 110 -4.60 -0.04 -3.84
N LEU A 111 -3.27 -0.22 -3.97
CA LEU A 111 -2.36 0.83 -4.45
C LEU A 111 -2.45 1.03 -5.96
N SER A 112 -2.64 -0.05 -6.72
CA SER A 112 -2.73 -0.01 -8.19
C SER A 112 -3.88 0.86 -8.68
N ASP A 113 -4.99 0.94 -7.95
CA ASP A 113 -6.10 1.82 -8.32
C ASP A 113 -5.73 3.31 -8.36
N PHE A 114 -4.72 3.74 -7.59
CA PHE A 114 -4.25 5.12 -7.58
C PHE A 114 -3.38 5.44 -8.80
N THR A 115 -2.53 4.49 -9.23
CA THR A 115 -1.62 4.69 -10.36
C THR A 115 -2.34 4.67 -11.71
N ILE A 116 -3.47 3.97 -11.80
CA ILE A 116 -4.34 3.94 -13.01
C ILE A 116 -5.47 4.98 -12.96
N GLU A 117 -5.36 6.00 -12.11
CA GLU A 117 -6.27 7.15 -12.01
C GLU A 117 -7.76 6.80 -11.77
N LYS A 118 -8.06 5.67 -11.12
CA LYS A 118 -9.44 5.32 -10.73
C LYS A 118 -9.95 6.12 -9.52
N ILE A 119 -9.07 6.76 -8.78
CA ILE A 119 -9.40 7.46 -7.54
C ILE A 119 -9.60 8.95 -7.82
N SER A 120 -10.84 9.41 -7.68
CA SER A 120 -11.16 10.83 -7.84
C SER A 120 -10.54 11.67 -6.73
N SER A 121 -10.14 12.90 -7.08
CA SER A 121 -9.58 13.90 -6.15
C SER A 121 -8.38 13.39 -5.35
N PHE A 122 -7.57 12.50 -5.95
CA PHE A 122 -6.30 12.03 -5.43
C PHE A 122 -5.19 13.05 -5.73
N TYR A 123 -4.36 13.32 -4.71
CA TYR A 123 -3.20 14.19 -4.81
C TYR A 123 -2.11 13.66 -3.88
N THR A 124 -0.90 13.43 -4.40
CA THR A 124 0.22 12.86 -3.62
C THR A 124 0.61 13.75 -2.44
N PHE A 125 0.46 15.08 -2.58
CA PHE A 125 0.77 16.05 -1.53
C PHE A 125 -0.31 16.16 -0.45
N LYS A 126 -1.50 15.55 -0.62
CA LYS A 126 -2.58 15.52 0.39
C LYS A 126 -2.50 14.25 1.24
N LYS A 127 -1.38 14.08 1.96
CA LYS A 127 -0.98 12.84 2.67
C LYS A 127 -2.07 12.19 3.53
N VAL A 128 -2.73 12.96 4.40
CA VAL A 128 -3.81 12.45 5.26
C VAL A 128 -5.00 11.95 4.42
N ARG A 129 -5.39 12.70 3.39
CA ARG A 129 -6.46 12.28 2.47
C ARG A 129 -6.07 11.00 1.74
N PHE A 130 -4.83 10.92 1.26
CA PHE A 130 -4.34 9.74 0.56
C PHE A 130 -4.39 8.51 1.47
N MET A 131 -3.90 8.61 2.71
CA MET A 131 -4.01 7.51 3.68
C MET A 131 -5.48 7.09 3.90
N LEU A 132 -6.39 8.03 4.13
CA LEU A 132 -7.82 7.73 4.28
C LEU A 132 -8.41 7.06 3.02
N GLN A 133 -7.98 7.48 1.84
CA GLN A 133 -8.38 6.85 0.58
C GLN A 133 -7.84 5.42 0.48
N ILE A 134 -6.59 5.16 0.89
CA ILE A 134 -6.02 3.80 0.93
C ILE A 134 -6.87 2.91 1.85
N LEU A 135 -7.16 3.36 3.08
CA LEU A 135 -8.00 2.64 4.04
C LEU A 135 -9.40 2.35 3.47
N TYR A 136 -10.00 3.33 2.81
CA TYR A 136 -11.30 3.17 2.16
C TYR A 136 -11.25 2.17 1.01
N ARG A 137 -10.20 2.19 0.18
CA ARG A 137 -10.02 1.21 -0.91
C ARG A 137 -9.79 -0.19 -0.36
N ALA A 138 -8.94 -0.35 0.64
CA ALA A 138 -8.73 -1.64 1.32
C ALA A 138 -10.05 -2.21 1.86
N SER A 139 -10.86 -1.38 2.54
CA SER A 139 -12.18 -1.76 3.06
C SER A 139 -13.13 -2.26 1.97
N ASN A 140 -13.12 -1.61 0.80
CA ASN A 140 -13.93 -2.03 -0.34
C ASN A 140 -13.48 -3.37 -0.93
N TYR A 141 -12.17 -3.61 -1.01
CA TYR A 141 -11.63 -4.90 -1.46
C TYR A 141 -11.97 -6.03 -0.47
N TYR A 142 -11.87 -5.78 0.86
CA TYR A 142 -12.32 -6.74 1.86
C TYR A 142 -13.79 -7.11 1.67
N LEU A 143 -14.66 -6.12 1.52
CA LEU A 143 -16.10 -6.35 1.30
C LEU A 143 -16.36 -7.12 -0.01
N LEU A 144 -15.63 -6.81 -1.08
CA LEU A 144 -15.72 -7.53 -2.34
C LEU A 144 -15.37 -9.01 -2.16
N TYR A 145 -14.25 -9.31 -1.50
CA TYR A 145 -13.77 -10.68 -1.33
C TYR A 145 -14.62 -11.48 -0.35
N LEU A 146 -15.08 -10.88 0.75
CA LEU A 146 -16.04 -11.52 1.67
C LEU A 146 -17.32 -11.95 0.95
N ARG A 147 -17.84 -11.13 0.02
CA ARG A 147 -19.01 -11.50 -0.80
C ARG A 147 -18.71 -12.67 -1.75
N GLN A 148 -17.49 -12.74 -2.29
CA GLN A 148 -17.09 -13.87 -3.15
C GLN A 148 -16.94 -15.16 -2.35
N ILE A 149 -16.30 -15.09 -1.17
CA ILE A 149 -16.17 -16.22 -0.24
C ILE A 149 -17.55 -16.75 0.12
N ASN A 150 -18.47 -15.88 0.55
CA ASN A 150 -19.84 -16.28 0.91
C ASN A 150 -20.57 -16.97 -0.26
N ARG A 151 -20.47 -16.43 -1.48
CA ARG A 151 -21.06 -17.07 -2.68
C ARG A 151 -20.48 -18.46 -2.95
N LYS A 152 -19.17 -18.64 -2.80
CA LYS A 152 -18.51 -19.96 -2.97
C LYS A 152 -18.96 -20.94 -1.90
N SER A 153 -19.02 -20.51 -0.63
CA SER A 153 -19.49 -21.35 0.48
C SER A 153 -20.90 -21.88 0.21
N LEU A 154 -21.83 -21.02 -0.22
CA LEU A 154 -23.21 -21.41 -0.57
C LEU A 154 -23.29 -22.39 -1.74
N LEU A 155 -22.36 -22.34 -2.69
CA LEU A 155 -22.31 -23.31 -3.80
C LEU A 155 -21.86 -24.69 -3.31
N VAL A 156 -20.85 -24.74 -2.44
CA VAL A 156 -20.39 -25.98 -1.82
C VAL A 156 -21.50 -26.62 -0.99
N GLU A 157 -22.19 -25.85 -0.16
CA GLU A 157 -23.33 -26.33 0.66
C GLU A 157 -24.46 -26.95 -0.18
N LYS A 158 -24.74 -26.40 -1.38
CA LYS A 158 -25.77 -26.97 -2.29
C LYS A 158 -25.35 -28.26 -2.99
N THR A 159 -24.06 -28.57 -2.99
CA THR A 159 -23.49 -29.74 -3.67
C THR A 159 -23.21 -30.89 -2.70
N LEU A 160 -23.39 -30.66 -1.39
CA LEU A 160 -23.39 -31.64 -0.31
C LEU A 160 -24.80 -32.21 -0.09
#